data_AF-A0A0F9EEX6-F1
#
_entry.id   AF-A0A0F9EEX6-F1
#
_cell.length_a   1.000
_cell.length_b   1.000
_cell.length_c   1.000
_cell.angle_alpha   90.00
_cell.angle_beta   90.00
_cell.angle_gamma   90.00
#
_symmetry.space_group_name_H-M   'P 1'
#
loop_
_entity.id
_entity.type
_entity.pdbx_description
1 polymer ?
#
loop_
_entity_poly.entity_id
_entity_poly.type
_entity_poly.pdbx_seq_one_letter_code
_entity_poly.pdbx_strand_id
1 'polypeptide(L)'
;MKCEKCKDTGLLPFTRKDGSIAHACYTDCDCKDLRETLQPVTVDAFDYAMSQSFRAYSFEYCGIPDPGYSPPATNTDVDDRLNDLEAEVCSGIPGKYTEELNQLKGRILHLQSKMIEKKKNEDYY
;
A
#
# COMPACT_ATOMS: atom_id res chain seq x y z
N MET A 1 8.29 31.48 16.71
CA MET A 1 7.53 32.53 15.99
C MET A 1 6.26 31.86 15.49
N LYS A 2 5.06 32.32 15.88
CA LYS A 2 3.81 31.63 15.50
C LYS A 2 3.59 31.77 14.00
N CYS A 3 3.37 30.66 13.30
CA CYS A 3 3.05 30.73 11.87
C CYS A 3 1.65 31.33 11.68
N GLU A 4 1.54 32.47 10.99
CA GLU A 4 0.25 33.15 10.76
C GLU A 4 -0.68 32.36 9.84
N LYS A 5 -0.15 31.51 8.95
CA LYS A 5 -0.93 30.70 8.01
C LYS A 5 -1.71 29.59 8.70
N CYS A 6 -1.03 28.81 9.54
CA CYS A 6 -1.64 27.66 10.24
C CYS A 6 -1.98 27.97 11.71
N LYS A 7 -1.71 29.18 12.19
CA LYS A 7 -1.85 29.58 13.61
C LYS A 7 -1.14 28.61 14.57
N ASP A 8 0.05 28.17 14.16
CA ASP A 8 0.89 27.22 14.92
C ASP A 8 0.34 25.79 15.05
N THR A 9 -0.76 25.45 14.37
CA THR A 9 -1.29 24.07 14.34
C THR A 9 -0.48 23.15 13.42
N GLY A 10 0.26 23.74 12.47
CA GLY A 10 0.97 23.01 11.42
C GLY A 10 0.06 22.39 10.36
N LEU A 11 -1.26 22.64 10.41
CA LEU A 11 -2.25 22.06 9.50
C LEU A 11 -3.04 23.18 8.80
N LEU A 12 -3.28 22.99 7.51
CA LEU A 12 -4.11 23.86 6.67
C LEU A 12 -5.31 23.06 6.15
N PRO A 13 -6.51 23.64 6.07
CA PRO A 13 -7.66 22.96 5.49
C PRO A 13 -7.41 22.66 4.01
N PHE A 14 -7.76 21.44 3.56
CA PHE A 14 -7.60 21.05 2.16
C PHE A 14 -8.65 21.72 1.28
N THR A 15 -8.20 22.51 0.30
CA THR A 15 -9.06 23.17 -0.68
C THR A 15 -9.13 22.34 -1.96
N ARG A 16 -10.34 22.00 -2.39
CA ARG A 16 -10.60 21.28 -3.65
C ARG A 16 -10.42 22.22 -4.85
N LYS A 17 -10.36 21.63 -6.06
CA LYS A 17 -10.21 22.39 -7.33
C LYS A 17 -11.31 23.42 -7.57
N ASP A 18 -12.49 23.22 -7.00
CA ASP A 18 -13.65 24.12 -7.07
C ASP A 18 -13.62 25.25 -6.01
N GLY A 19 -12.58 25.32 -5.19
CA GLY A 19 -12.45 26.29 -4.11
C GLY A 19 -13.17 25.92 -2.81
N SER A 20 -13.90 24.81 -2.77
CA SER A 20 -14.55 24.33 -1.55
C SER A 20 -13.54 23.68 -0.59
N ILE A 21 -13.79 23.79 0.72
CA ILE A 21 -12.98 23.14 1.74
C ILE A 21 -13.51 21.71 1.96
N ALA A 22 -12.64 20.72 1.85
CA ALA A 22 -12.97 19.35 2.23
C ALA A 22 -12.98 19.23 3.76
N HIS A 23 -14.15 18.94 4.33
CA HIS A 23 -14.28 18.72 5.77
C HIS A 23 -13.40 17.55 6.23
N ALA A 24 -12.73 17.73 7.38
CA ALA A 24 -11.82 16.75 7.99
C ALA A 24 -10.59 16.35 7.15
N CYS A 25 -10.29 17.06 6.05
CA CYS A 25 -9.05 16.90 5.31
C CYS A 25 -8.14 18.10 5.54
N TYR A 26 -6.91 17.83 5.93
CA TYR A 26 -5.89 18.85 6.17
C TYR A 26 -4.63 18.52 5.37
N THR A 27 -3.86 19.54 5.03
CA THR A 27 -2.52 19.43 4.46
C THR A 27 -1.53 20.09 5.41
N ASP A 28 -0.30 19.60 5.45
CA ASP A 28 0.72 20.19 6.31
C ASP A 28 1.08 21.60 5.85
N CYS A 29 1.25 22.51 6.81
CA CYS A 29 1.73 23.84 6.53
C CYS A 29 3.24 23.81 6.31
N ASP A 30 3.76 24.55 5.33
CA ASP A 30 5.20 24.68 5.06
C ASP A 30 6.04 25.13 6.28
N CYS A 31 5.41 25.71 7.31
CA CYS A 31 6.11 26.06 8.55
C CYS A 31 6.51 24.83 9.37
N LYS A 32 5.84 23.70 9.16
CA LYS A 32 6.27 22.41 9.65
C LYS A 32 7.30 21.91 8.63
N ASP A 33 8.57 21.96 9.00
CA ASP A 33 9.63 21.24 8.30
C ASP A 33 9.46 19.74 8.60
N LEU A 34 8.35 19.16 8.11
CA LEU A 34 8.09 17.73 8.07
C LEU A 34 8.90 17.14 6.91
N ARG A 35 10.21 17.34 6.94
CA ARG A 35 11.11 16.25 6.57
C ARG A 35 11.01 15.19 7.66
N GLU A 36 9.82 14.63 7.85
CA GLU A 36 9.75 13.21 8.18
C GLU A 36 10.38 12.55 6.96
N THR A 37 11.70 12.39 7.01
CA THR A 37 12.39 11.37 6.26
C THR A 37 11.51 10.15 6.42
N LEU A 38 10.85 9.73 5.34
CA LEU A 38 10.23 8.42 5.24
C LEU A 38 11.35 7.44 5.56
N GLN A 39 11.49 7.11 6.84
CA GLN A 39 12.47 6.15 7.30
C GLN A 39 12.01 4.84 6.68
N PRO A 40 12.89 4.10 6.00
CA PRO A 40 12.56 2.78 5.51
C PRO A 40 11.93 1.99 6.65
N VAL A 41 10.77 1.39 6.40
CA VAL A 41 10.11 0.55 7.40
C VAL A 41 11.08 -0.55 7.79
N THR A 42 11.55 -0.53 9.03
CA THR A 42 12.44 -1.56 9.57
C THR A 42 11.60 -2.71 10.11
N VAL A 43 12.14 -3.93 10.07
CA VAL A 43 11.46 -5.13 10.58
C VAL A 43 11.03 -4.97 12.05
N ASP A 44 11.81 -4.24 12.85
CA ASP A 44 11.49 -3.93 14.26
C ASP A 44 10.26 -3.02 14.45
N ALA A 45 9.72 -2.43 13.38
CA ALA A 45 8.51 -1.60 13.43
C ALA A 45 7.21 -2.44 13.50
N PHE A 46 7.29 -3.75 13.34
CA PHE A 46 6.12 -4.64 13.35
C PHE A 46 5.99 -5.35 14.69
N ASP A 47 5.02 -4.91 15.51
CA ASP A 47 4.74 -5.46 16.85
C ASP A 47 3.90 -6.77 16.83
N TYR A 48 3.73 -7.40 15.66
CA TYR A 48 2.93 -8.62 15.51
C TYR A 48 3.56 -9.61 14.54
N ALA A 49 3.36 -10.91 14.83
CA ALA A 49 3.80 -11.98 13.95
C ALA A 49 3.09 -11.87 12.60
N MET A 50 3.81 -11.38 11.59
CA MET A 50 3.29 -11.24 10.24
C MET A 50 2.99 -12.62 9.63
N SER A 51 1.89 -12.74 8.88
CA SER A 51 1.58 -13.97 8.15
C SER A 51 2.66 -14.28 7.11
N GLN A 52 2.81 -15.54 6.70
CA GLN A 52 3.79 -15.93 5.68
C GLN A 52 3.62 -15.16 4.36
N SER A 53 2.37 -14.88 3.96
CA SER A 53 2.06 -14.08 2.78
C SER A 53 2.53 -12.63 2.92
N PHE A 54 2.39 -12.04 4.11
CA PHE A 54 2.86 -10.67 4.35
C PHE A 54 4.38 -10.60 4.41
N ARG A 55 5.05 -11.61 4.99
CA ARG A 55 6.51 -11.73 4.99
C ARG A 55 7.08 -11.82 3.56
N ALA A 56 6.43 -12.59 2.69
CA ALA A 56 6.80 -12.69 1.28
C ALA A 56 6.64 -11.35 0.54
N TYR A 57 5.50 -10.68 0.72
CA TYR A 57 5.27 -9.35 0.15
C TYR A 57 6.27 -8.29 0.66
N SER A 58 6.55 -8.30 1.97
CA SER A 58 7.53 -7.38 2.56
C SER A 58 8.95 -7.66 2.05
N PHE A 59 9.32 -8.93 1.85
CA PHE A 59 10.60 -9.28 1.25
C PHE A 59 10.71 -8.78 -0.20
N GLU A 60 9.65 -8.95 -1.00
CA GLU A 60 9.59 -8.47 -2.38
C GLU A 60 9.75 -6.94 -2.47
N TYR A 61 9.14 -6.21 -1.53
CA TYR A 61 9.14 -4.75 -1.55
C TYR A 61 10.37 -4.11 -0.88
N CYS A 62 10.91 -4.74 0.17
CA CYS A 62 12.01 -4.18 0.97
C CYS A 62 13.36 -4.87 0.73
N GLY A 63 13.39 -6.02 0.08
CA GLY A 63 14.61 -6.81 -0.19
C GLY A 63 15.27 -7.45 1.04
N ILE A 64 14.62 -7.37 2.21
CA ILE A 64 15.16 -7.90 3.48
C ILE A 64 14.22 -8.99 3.99
N PRO A 65 14.69 -10.23 4.17
CA PRO A 65 13.85 -11.32 4.66
C PRO A 65 13.59 -11.18 6.17
N ASP A 66 12.34 -11.37 6.58
CA ASP A 66 11.96 -11.38 7.99
C ASP A 66 12.54 -12.62 8.71
N PRO A 67 12.96 -12.52 10.00
CA PRO A 67 13.37 -13.67 10.79
C PRO A 67 12.38 -14.85 10.73
N GLY A 68 12.83 -15.98 10.17
CA GLY A 68 12.00 -17.18 10.00
C GLY A 68 11.29 -17.30 8.65
N TYR A 69 11.47 -16.33 7.74
CA TYR A 69 11.14 -16.46 6.33
C TYR A 69 12.39 -16.87 5.55
N SER A 70 12.34 -18.05 4.94
CA SER A 70 13.35 -18.49 3.96
C SER A 70 12.75 -18.30 2.57
N PRO A 71 13.14 -17.25 1.81
CA PRO A 71 12.68 -17.10 0.45
C PRO A 71 13.06 -18.37 -0.36
N PRO A 72 12.17 -18.83 -1.25
CA PRO A 72 12.52 -19.92 -2.16
C PRO A 72 13.75 -19.50 -2.96
N ALA A 73 14.65 -20.46 -3.26
CA ALA A 73 15.81 -20.19 -4.10
C ALA A 73 15.32 -19.62 -5.44
N THR A 74 15.51 -18.32 -5.63
CA THR A 74 15.10 -17.62 -6.85
C THR A 74 15.92 -18.18 -8.00
N ASN A 75 15.22 -18.67 -9.01
CA ASN A 75 15.87 -19.00 -10.27
C ASN A 75 15.97 -17.66 -11.00
N THR A 76 17.01 -16.89 -10.67
CA THR A 76 17.15 -15.45 -10.98
C THR A 76 16.86 -15.12 -12.44
N ASP A 77 17.19 -16.03 -13.37
CA ASP A 77 16.95 -15.85 -14.80
C ASP A 77 15.46 -15.85 -15.19
N VAL A 78 14.61 -16.55 -14.43
CA VAL A 78 13.16 -16.59 -14.63
C VAL A 78 12.50 -15.37 -13.99
N ASP A 79 12.94 -14.99 -12.78
CA ASP A 79 12.38 -13.86 -12.04
C ASP A 79 12.74 -12.52 -12.70
N ASP A 80 13.97 -12.37 -13.22
CA ASP A 80 14.39 -11.19 -13.98
C ASP A 80 13.59 -11.05 -15.28
N ARG A 81 13.38 -12.15 -16.01
CA ARG A 81 12.51 -12.16 -17.20
C ARG A 81 11.05 -11.87 -16.88
N LEU A 82 10.55 -12.29 -15.72
CA LEU A 82 9.20 -11.98 -15.29
C LEU A 82 9.05 -10.48 -15.00
N ASN A 83 10.01 -9.90 -14.29
CA ASN A 83 10.06 -8.47 -13.99
C ASN A 83 10.15 -7.61 -15.26
N ASP A 84 10.97 -8.01 -16.24
CA ASP A 84 11.08 -7.33 -17.53
C ASP A 84 9.75 -7.36 -18.30
N LEU A 85 9.09 -8.53 -18.34
CA LEU A 85 7.78 -8.70 -18.98
C LEU A 85 6.68 -7.90 -18.26
N GLU A 86 6.71 -7.85 -16.93
CA GLU A 86 5.76 -7.05 -16.15
C GLU A 86 5.96 -5.54 -16.33
N ALA A 87 7.21 -5.08 -16.44
CA ALA A 87 7.54 -3.70 -16.75
C ALA A 87 7.07 -3.31 -18.17
N GLU A 88 7.25 -4.19 -19.14
CA GLU A 88 6.79 -3.98 -20.52
C GLU A 88 5.26 -3.89 -20.59
N VAL A 89 4.55 -4.80 -19.92
CA VAL A 89 3.08 -4.79 -19.82
C VAL A 89 2.59 -3.54 -19.07
N CYS A 90 3.22 -3.16 -17.95
CA CYS A 90 2.85 -1.95 -17.21
C CYS A 90 3.08 -0.66 -18.01
N SER A 91 4.14 -0.60 -18.83
CA SER A 91 4.42 0.57 -19.68
C SER A 91 3.39 0.74 -20.82
N GLY A 92 2.76 -0.38 -21.24
CA GLY A 92 1.75 -0.41 -22.28
C GLY A 92 0.31 -0.18 -21.81
N ILE A 93 0.05 -0.19 -20.50
CA ILE A 93 -1.29 -0.03 -19.92
C ILE A 93 -1.47 1.43 -19.47
N PRO A 94 -2.35 2.22 -20.12
CA PRO A 94 -2.68 3.55 -19.64
C PRO A 94 -3.15 3.49 -18.18
N GLY A 95 -2.58 4.32 -17.29
CA GLY A 95 -2.80 4.24 -15.84
C GLY A 95 -4.27 4.21 -15.38
N LYS A 96 -5.21 4.69 -16.20
CA LYS A 96 -6.65 4.56 -15.99
C LYS A 96 -7.14 3.10 -15.91
N TYR A 97 -6.52 2.19 -16.66
CA TYR A 97 -6.86 0.77 -16.66
C TYR A 97 -6.18 0.03 -15.51
N THR A 98 -5.04 0.50 -15.01
CA THR A 98 -4.37 -0.05 -13.84
C THR A 98 -5.24 0.11 -12.59
N GLU A 99 -5.86 1.28 -12.43
CA GLU A 99 -6.83 1.55 -11.36
C GLU A 99 -8.06 0.64 -11.45
N GLU A 100 -8.67 0.52 -12.64
CA GLU A 100 -9.82 -0.36 -12.88
C GLU A 100 -9.48 -1.84 -12.62
N LEU A 101 -8.28 -2.28 -13.00
CA LEU A 101 -7.82 -3.65 -12.82
C LEU A 101 -7.57 -3.96 -11.33
N ASN A 102 -7.04 -3.00 -10.58
CA ASN A 102 -6.89 -3.11 -9.13
C ASN A 102 -8.24 -3.12 -8.40
N GLN A 103 -9.19 -2.29 -8.82
CA GLN A 103 -10.56 -2.30 -8.29
C GLN A 103 -11.26 -3.63 -8.56
N LEU A 104 -11.11 -4.20 -9.76
CA LEU A 104 -11.65 -5.52 -10.11
C LEU A 104 -11.03 -6.64 -9.27
N LYS A 105 -9.71 -6.64 -9.08
CA LYS A 105 -9.02 -7.59 -8.20
C LYS A 105 -9.56 -7.54 -6.77
N GLY A 106 -9.75 -6.34 -6.22
CA GLY A 106 -10.33 -6.15 -4.89
C GLY A 106 -11.75 -6.71 -4.76
N ARG A 107 -12.60 -6.51 -5.79
CA ARG A 107 -13.96 -7.08 -5.81
C ARG A 107 -13.98 -8.59 -5.88
N ILE A 108 -13.07 -9.20 -6.65
CA ILE A 108 -12.93 -10.66 -6.75
C ILE A 108 -12.56 -11.26 -5.39
N LEU A 109 -11.56 -10.69 -4.70
CA LEU A 109 -11.15 -11.14 -3.37
C LEU A 109 -12.30 -11.06 -2.36
N HIS A 110 -13.04 -9.95 -2.35
CA HIS A 110 -14.21 -9.78 -1.48
C HIS A 110 -15.30 -10.84 -1.74
N LEU A 111 -15.57 -11.13 -3.01
CA LEU A 111 -16.55 -12.16 -3.38
C LEU A 111 -16.08 -13.56 -2.99
N GLN A 112 -14.78 -13.87 -3.16
CA GLN A 112 -14.20 -15.14 -2.72
C GLN A 112 -14.33 -15.32 -1.21
N SER A 113 -14.03 -14.28 -0.41
CA SER A 113 -14.22 -14.32 1.05
C SER A 113 -15.68 -14.57 1.43
N LYS A 114 -16.64 -13.89 0.78
CA LYS A 114 -18.08 -14.13 0.99
C LYS A 114 -18.51 -15.53 0.61
N MET A 115 -17.96 -16.11 -0.46
CA MET A 115 -18.23 -17.49 -0.85
C MET A 115 -17.71 -18.48 0.20
N ILE A 116 -16.50 -18.25 0.73
CA ILE A 116 -15.93 -19.07 1.79
C ILE A 116 -16.78 -19.00 3.06
N GLU A 117 -17.22 -17.81 3.47
CA GLU A 117 -18.12 -17.62 4.62
C GLU A 117 -19.46 -18.33 4.43
N LYS A 118 -20.08 -18.18 3.25
CA LYS A 118 -21.33 -18.89 2.95
C LYS A 118 -21.15 -20.41 2.99
N LYS A 119 -20.06 -20.92 2.40
CA LYS A 119 -19.78 -22.36 2.38
C LYS A 119 -19.57 -22.91 3.79
N LYS A 120 -18.86 -22.17 4.66
CA LYS A 120 -18.72 -22.52 6.08
C LYS A 120 -20.05 -22.54 6.83
N ASN A 121 -21.01 -21.67 6.47
CA ASN A 121 -22.32 -21.63 7.10
C ASN A 121 -23.27 -22.73 6.58
N GLU A 122 -23.09 -23.22 5.36
CA GLU A 122 -23.84 -24.35 4.81
C GLU A 122 -23.34 -25.69 5.38
N ASP A 123 -22.06 -25.83 5.70
CA ASP A 123 -21.49 -27.02 6.35
C ASP A 123 -21.88 -27.17 7.85
N TYR A 124 -22.61 -26.21 8.42
CA TYR A 124 -23.06 -26.18 9.83
C TYR A 124 -24.52 -26.62 10.03
N TYR A 125 -25.22 -27.06 8.99
CA TYR A 125 -26.59 -27.61 9.04
C TYR A 125 -26.67 -29.04 8.52
#